data_AF-A0A7J0G451-F1
#
_entry.id   AF-A0A7J0G451-F1
#
_cell.length_a   1.000
_cell.length_b   1.000
_cell.length_c   1.000
_cell.angle_alpha   90.00
_cell.angle_beta   90.00
_cell.angle_gamma   90.00
#
_symmetry.space_group_name_H-M   'P 1'
#
loop_
_entity.id
_entity.type
_entity.pdbx_description
1 polymer ?
#
loop_
_entity_poly.entity_id
_entity_poly.type
_entity_poly.pdbx_seq_one_letter_code
_entity_poly.pdbx_strand_id
1 'polypeptide(L)'
;MTKPMGSPFAGAMSNSQTARPVLPRQAPRYDNCLLKYSNLDFFGKIDNQNRFYMWNLRNVSDPVLFNQKTKNLLSQLSEEAYVAPKMYATGELELGESEKLYGLVQCTRDLSTVDCKKCLDGAISELPNCCDGKEGGRVVGGSCNFRYEIYPFVNS
;
A
#
# COMPACT_ATOMS: atom_id res chain seq x y z
N MET A 1 30.81 19.76 33.30
CA MET A 1 30.91 18.77 32.19
C MET A 1 29.90 17.68 32.46
N THR A 2 29.18 17.30 31.41
CA THR A 2 27.81 16.79 31.38
C THR A 2 27.65 15.31 31.80
N LYS A 3 26.56 15.02 32.51
CA LYS A 3 26.11 13.68 32.93
C LYS A 3 25.52 12.91 31.71
N PRO A 4 25.71 11.59 31.58
CA PRO A 4 25.16 10.82 30.46
C PRO A 4 23.67 10.51 30.69
N MET A 5 22.84 10.72 29.67
CA MET A 5 21.48 10.19 29.62
C MET A 5 21.52 8.81 28.95
N GLY A 6 21.35 7.77 29.76
CA GLY A 6 21.11 6.40 29.28
C GLY A 6 19.69 6.26 28.74
N SER A 7 19.57 5.57 27.60
CA SER A 7 18.31 5.25 26.92
C SER A 7 17.45 4.28 27.76
N PRO A 8 16.11 4.43 27.84
CA PRO A 8 15.27 3.68 28.76
C PRO A 8 14.77 2.33 28.21
N PHE A 9 15.28 1.83 27.08
CA PHE A 9 14.82 0.56 26.50
C PHE A 9 15.58 -0.65 27.07
N ALA A 10 15.58 -0.79 28.38
CA ALA A 10 16.06 -1.98 29.07
C ALA A 10 15.09 -2.32 30.21
N GLY A 11 14.04 -3.08 29.91
CA GLY A 11 13.11 -3.53 30.94
C GLY A 11 11.83 -4.15 30.40
N ALA A 12 11.90 -5.40 29.94
CA ALA A 12 10.81 -6.38 30.05
C ALA A 12 11.27 -7.75 29.52
N MET A 13 12.16 -8.41 30.25
CA MET A 13 12.28 -9.87 30.17
C MET A 13 12.36 -10.40 31.60
N SER A 14 11.19 -10.60 32.22
CA SER A 14 11.06 -11.50 33.37
C SER A 14 10.12 -12.65 33.02
N ASN A 15 10.53 -13.82 33.50
CA ASN A 15 10.08 -15.17 33.22
C ASN A 15 8.56 -15.40 33.12
N SER A 16 8.13 -16.04 32.03
CA SER A 16 7.05 -17.03 32.03
C SER A 16 7.31 -18.06 30.93
N GLN A 17 7.26 -19.34 31.31
CA GLN A 17 7.53 -20.47 30.44
C GLN A 17 6.50 -20.59 29.30
N THR A 18 7.03 -20.78 28.09
CA THR A 18 6.43 -21.51 26.96
C THR A 18 4.98 -21.17 26.56
N ALA A 19 4.81 -19.98 25.99
CA ALA A 19 3.99 -19.85 24.79
C ALA A 19 4.83 -19.04 23.79
N ARG A 20 5.36 -19.68 22.74
CA ARG A 20 5.86 -18.91 21.59
C ARG A 20 4.63 -18.19 21.04
N PRO A 21 4.55 -16.85 21.07
CA PRO A 21 3.41 -16.19 20.49
C PRO A 21 3.44 -16.54 19.01
N VAL A 22 2.42 -17.28 18.54
CA VAL A 22 2.13 -17.35 17.10
C VAL A 22 1.64 -15.97 16.76
N LEU A 23 2.59 -15.10 16.48
CA LEU A 23 2.30 -13.74 16.14
C LEU A 23 1.52 -13.74 14.81
N PRO A 24 0.42 -12.98 14.71
CA PRO A 24 -0.39 -12.97 13.49
C PRO A 24 0.49 -12.54 12.30
N ARG A 25 0.32 -13.17 11.15
CA ARG A 25 0.97 -12.77 9.88
C ARG A 25 0.58 -11.36 9.40
N GLN A 26 -0.26 -10.66 10.16
CA GLN A 26 -0.80 -9.35 9.82
C GLN A 26 0.15 -8.27 10.32
N ALA A 27 0.70 -7.55 9.36
CA ALA A 27 1.36 -6.29 9.59
C ALA A 27 0.31 -5.22 9.92
N PRO A 28 0.30 -4.62 11.13
CA PRO A 28 -0.55 -3.47 11.40
C PRO A 28 -0.17 -2.35 10.43
N ARG A 29 -1.12 -1.93 9.59
CA ARG A 29 -0.96 -0.80 8.71
C ARG A 29 -1.57 0.41 9.39
N TYR A 30 -0.72 1.31 9.89
CA TYR A 30 -1.15 2.67 10.17
C TYR A 30 -1.31 3.38 8.82
N ASP A 31 -2.16 4.40 8.74
CA ASP A 31 -2.50 5.11 7.49
C ASP A 31 -1.27 5.56 6.66
N ASN A 32 -0.08 5.60 7.27
CA ASN A 32 1.19 6.00 6.65
C ASN A 32 2.31 4.93 6.68
N CYS A 33 2.17 3.81 7.42
CA CYS A 33 3.28 2.87 7.66
C CYS A 33 2.82 1.40 7.72
N LEU A 34 3.65 0.50 7.14
CA LEU A 34 3.50 -0.96 7.22
C LEU A 34 4.61 -1.55 8.09
N LEU A 35 4.24 -2.23 9.19
CA LEU A 35 5.19 -2.98 10.03
C LEU A 35 5.01 -4.48 9.83
N LYS A 36 5.97 -5.15 9.18
CA LYS A 36 5.95 -6.60 8.95
C LYS A 36 7.06 -7.30 9.74
N TYR A 37 6.70 -8.35 10.48
CA TYR A 37 7.64 -9.28 11.10
C TYR A 37 7.19 -10.71 10.78
N SER A 38 8.15 -11.63 10.63
CA SER A 38 7.89 -13.04 10.39
C SER A 38 9.12 -13.87 10.77
N ASN A 39 8.90 -15.12 11.16
CA ASN A 39 9.98 -16.10 11.36
C ASN A 39 10.46 -16.73 10.05
N LEU A 40 9.80 -16.42 8.92
CA LEU A 40 10.17 -16.88 7.58
C LEU A 40 10.90 -15.75 6.85
N ASP A 41 11.86 -16.09 6.00
CA ASP A 41 12.57 -15.11 5.17
C ASP A 41 11.65 -14.53 4.08
N PHE A 42 11.37 -13.23 4.17
CA PHE A 42 10.45 -12.50 3.30
C PHE A 42 11.07 -11.32 2.54
N PHE A 43 12.34 -10.98 2.81
CA PHE A 43 12.99 -9.84 2.16
C PHE A 43 13.18 -10.10 0.67
N GLY A 44 12.84 -9.12 -0.17
CA GLY A 44 12.98 -9.21 -1.62
C GLY A 44 12.00 -10.17 -2.28
N LYS A 45 10.97 -10.63 -1.57
CA LYS A 45 9.95 -11.55 -2.09
C LYS A 45 8.61 -10.86 -2.13
N ILE A 46 7.91 -11.00 -3.25
CA ILE A 46 6.53 -10.52 -3.40
C ILE A 46 5.63 -11.29 -2.45
N ASP A 47 5.01 -10.58 -1.51
CA ASP A 47 4.02 -11.12 -0.60
C ASP A 47 2.62 -10.69 -1.01
N ASN A 48 1.92 -11.63 -1.65
CA ASN A 48 0.51 -11.51 -2.00
C ASN A 48 -0.42 -12.17 -0.96
N GLN A 49 0.11 -12.65 0.18
CA GLN A 49 -0.74 -13.24 1.22
C GLN A 49 -1.55 -12.17 1.94
N ASN A 50 -2.77 -12.53 2.34
CA ASN A 50 -3.66 -11.69 3.14
C ASN A 50 -3.94 -10.32 2.49
N ARG A 51 -4.16 -10.30 1.16
CA ARG A 51 -4.60 -9.08 0.48
C ARG A 51 -5.85 -8.54 1.16
N PHE A 52 -5.82 -7.24 1.41
CA PHE A 52 -6.92 -6.51 2.00
C PHE A 52 -7.49 -5.54 0.97
N TYR A 53 -8.81 -5.53 0.88
CA TYR A 53 -9.56 -4.75 -0.09
C TYR A 53 -10.44 -3.77 0.66
N MET A 54 -10.44 -2.51 0.23
CA MET A 54 -11.38 -1.50 0.70
C MET A 54 -11.86 -0.68 -0.47
N TRP A 55 -13.11 -0.25 -0.42
CA TRP A 55 -13.66 0.62 -1.44
C TRP A 55 -14.65 1.60 -0.83
N ASN A 56 -14.88 2.69 -1.55
CA ASN A 56 -15.94 3.64 -1.23
C ASN A 56 -17.31 2.98 -1.45
N LEU A 57 -18.27 3.26 -0.58
CA LEU A 57 -19.63 2.71 -0.73
C LEU A 57 -20.40 3.35 -1.89
N ARG A 58 -20.04 4.58 -2.28
CA ARG A 58 -20.65 5.29 -3.41
C ARG A 58 -20.12 4.78 -4.74
N ASN A 59 -21.00 4.80 -5.73
CA ASN A 59 -20.72 4.40 -7.10
C ASN A 59 -20.56 5.63 -7.98
N VAL A 60 -19.75 5.48 -9.02
CA VAL A 60 -19.61 6.48 -10.09
C VAL A 60 -20.74 6.35 -11.11
N SER A 61 -21.02 7.42 -11.84
CA SER A 61 -22.09 7.45 -12.85
C SER A 61 -21.76 6.64 -14.11
N ASP A 62 -20.50 6.65 -14.56
CA ASP A 62 -20.01 5.87 -15.71
C ASP A 62 -18.86 4.94 -15.26
N PRO A 63 -19.17 3.72 -14.79
CA PRO A 63 -18.17 2.77 -14.34
C PRO A 63 -17.14 2.40 -15.41
N VAL A 64 -17.56 2.29 -16.68
CA VAL A 64 -16.67 1.82 -17.76
C VAL A 64 -15.56 2.83 -18.00
N LEU A 65 -15.93 4.10 -18.22
CA LEU A 65 -14.96 5.16 -18.45
C LEU A 65 -14.11 5.42 -17.21
N PHE A 66 -14.73 5.44 -16.02
CA PHE A 66 -14.03 5.72 -14.77
C PHE A 66 -13.00 4.64 -14.44
N ASN A 67 -13.34 3.36 -14.58
CA ASN A 67 -12.41 2.26 -14.34
C ASN A 67 -11.25 2.29 -15.33
N GLN A 68 -11.49 2.63 -16.60
CA GLN A 68 -10.44 2.77 -17.60
C GLN A 68 -9.47 3.89 -17.22
N LYS A 69 -10.00 5.08 -16.87
CA LYS A 69 -9.20 6.21 -16.39
C LYS A 69 -8.40 5.85 -15.12
N THR A 70 -9.02 5.13 -14.19
CA THR A 70 -8.38 4.67 -12.96
C THR A 70 -7.23 3.71 -13.22
N LYS A 71 -7.45 2.71 -14.07
CA LYS A 71 -6.41 1.77 -14.47
C LYS A 71 -5.25 2.48 -15.15
N ASN A 72 -5.53 3.44 -16.04
CA ASN A 72 -4.51 4.21 -16.73
C ASN A 72 -3.66 5.03 -15.74
N LEU A 73 -4.29 5.78 -14.83
CA LEU A 73 -3.59 6.57 -13.82
C LEU A 73 -2.69 5.68 -12.96
N LEU A 74 -3.23 4.59 -12.41
CA LEU A 74 -2.45 3.69 -11.54
C LEU A 74 -1.32 2.99 -12.29
N SER A 75 -1.52 2.64 -13.56
CA SER A 75 -0.46 2.05 -14.40
C SER A 75 0.67 3.04 -14.65
N GLN A 76 0.35 4.32 -14.93
CA GLN A 76 1.35 5.37 -15.08
C GLN A 76 2.14 5.56 -13.78
N LEU A 77 1.45 5.68 -12.65
CA LEU A 77 2.10 5.82 -11.35
C LEU A 77 2.98 4.60 -11.02
N SER A 78 2.60 3.41 -11.49
CA SER A 78 3.43 2.23 -11.35
C SER A 78 4.74 2.32 -12.11
N GLU A 79 4.77 2.95 -13.29
CA GLU A 79 6.01 3.21 -14.06
C GLU A 79 6.92 4.23 -13.37
N GLU A 80 6.34 5.18 -12.63
CA GLU A 80 7.11 6.16 -11.86
C GLU A 80 7.66 5.54 -10.56
N ALA A 81 6.83 4.77 -9.87
CA ALA A 81 7.19 4.22 -8.57
C ALA A 81 8.29 3.17 -8.64
N TYR A 82 8.28 2.26 -9.62
CA TYR A 82 9.19 1.09 -9.60
C TYR A 82 10.67 1.45 -9.75
N VAL A 83 10.99 2.62 -10.31
CA VAL A 83 12.36 3.16 -10.42
C VAL A 83 12.67 4.25 -9.40
N ALA A 84 11.66 4.76 -8.70
CA ALA A 84 11.85 5.82 -7.71
C ALA A 84 12.61 5.29 -6.48
N PRO A 85 13.55 6.05 -5.89
CA PRO A 85 14.28 5.64 -4.69
C PRO A 85 13.38 5.31 -3.48
N LYS A 86 12.19 5.91 -3.43
CA LYS A 86 11.17 5.69 -2.39
C LYS A 86 10.18 4.56 -2.74
N MET A 87 10.24 4.03 -3.97
CA MET A 87 9.28 3.06 -4.52
C MET A 87 7.82 3.46 -4.33
N TYR A 88 7.54 4.73 -4.62
CA TYR A 88 6.30 5.42 -4.30
C TYR A 88 6.02 6.47 -5.37
N ALA A 89 4.77 6.60 -5.78
CA ALA A 89 4.32 7.67 -6.65
C ALA A 89 2.87 8.05 -6.34
N THR A 90 2.55 9.30 -6.62
CA THR A 90 1.21 9.87 -6.52
C THR A 90 0.93 10.76 -7.71
N GLY A 91 -0.32 10.84 -8.12
CA GLY A 91 -0.72 11.74 -9.18
C GLY A 91 -2.22 11.92 -9.23
N GLU A 92 -2.64 12.78 -10.13
CA GLU A 92 -4.03 13.13 -10.34
C GLU A 92 -4.37 13.14 -11.83
N LEU A 93 -5.64 12.90 -12.13
CA LEU A 93 -6.19 12.90 -13.49
C LEU A 93 -7.53 13.63 -13.48
N GLU A 94 -7.71 14.56 -14.42
CA GLU A 94 -8.99 15.24 -14.62
C GLU A 94 -10.05 14.27 -15.17
N LEU A 95 -11.17 14.16 -14.47
CA LEU A 95 -12.33 13.37 -14.90
C LEU A 95 -13.30 14.19 -15.75
N GLY A 96 -13.41 15.49 -15.46
CA GLY A 96 -14.26 16.49 -16.11
C GLY A 96 -13.86 17.91 -15.67
N GLU A 97 -14.77 18.88 -15.74
CA GLU A 97 -14.46 20.30 -15.46
C GLU A 97 -14.18 20.62 -13.97
N SER A 98 -14.61 19.77 -13.04
CA SER A 98 -14.45 20.02 -11.59
C SER A 98 -14.19 18.77 -10.76
N GLU A 99 -14.01 17.61 -11.41
CA GLU A 99 -13.76 16.34 -10.73
C GLU A 99 -12.38 15.80 -11.09
N LYS A 100 -11.61 15.44 -10.07
CA LYS A 100 -10.29 14.83 -10.21
C LYS A 100 -10.29 13.44 -9.59
N LEU A 101 -9.52 12.56 -10.22
CA LEU A 101 -9.15 11.27 -9.67
C LEU A 101 -7.74 11.38 -9.09
N TYR A 102 -7.56 10.98 -7.84
CA TYR A 102 -6.28 10.94 -7.17
C TYR A 102 -5.82 9.49 -7.04
N GLY A 103 -4.53 9.24 -7.26
CA GLY A 103 -3.92 7.92 -7.20
C GLY A 103 -2.63 7.91 -6.39
N LEU A 104 -2.39 6.79 -5.71
CA LEU A 104 -1.16 6.47 -5.01
C LEU A 104 -0.80 5.03 -5.28
N VAL A 105 0.47 4.76 -5.53
CA VAL A 105 1.03 3.41 -5.55
C VAL A 105 2.31 3.35 -4.72
N GLN A 106 2.58 2.21 -4.10
CA GLN A 106 3.77 2.02 -3.29
C GLN A 106 4.19 0.56 -3.22
N CYS A 107 5.50 0.32 -3.29
CA CYS A 107 6.13 -0.95 -2.93
C CYS A 107 6.95 -0.83 -1.64
N THR A 108 7.18 -1.96 -0.99
CA THR A 108 8.20 -2.07 0.06
C THR A 108 9.59 -2.02 -0.57
N ARG A 109 10.52 -1.35 0.11
CA ARG A 109 11.84 -1.00 -0.44
C ARG A 109 12.83 -2.17 -0.48
N ASP A 110 12.43 -3.33 0.02
CA ASP A 110 13.21 -4.56 -0.04
C ASP A 110 13.07 -5.29 -1.40
N LEU A 111 12.06 -4.95 -2.21
CA LEU A 111 11.87 -5.53 -3.54
C LEU A 111 12.89 -5.01 -4.56
N SER A 112 13.14 -5.81 -5.60
CA SER A 112 13.79 -5.33 -6.82
C SER A 112 12.85 -4.41 -7.61
N THR A 113 13.39 -3.62 -8.53
CA THR A 113 12.58 -2.76 -9.42
C THR A 113 11.58 -3.58 -10.25
N VAL A 114 12.02 -4.74 -10.75
CA VAL A 114 11.20 -5.69 -11.52
C VAL A 114 10.09 -6.28 -10.65
N ASP A 115 10.40 -6.71 -9.43
CA ASP A 115 9.41 -7.28 -8.52
C ASP A 115 8.42 -6.24 -8.02
N CYS A 116 8.85 -4.99 -7.79
CA CYS A 116 7.96 -3.89 -7.47
C CYS A 116 6.95 -3.66 -8.60
N LYS A 117 7.43 -3.58 -9.85
CA LYS A 117 6.55 -3.41 -11.01
C LYS A 117 5.53 -4.55 -11.13
N LYS A 118 6.02 -5.80 -11.04
CA LYS A 118 5.18 -6.99 -11.07
C LYS A 118 4.13 -7.01 -9.95
N CYS A 119 4.52 -6.57 -8.75
CA CYS A 119 3.60 -6.51 -7.61
C CYS A 119 2.49 -5.48 -7.87
N LEU A 120 2.85 -4.27 -8.30
CA LEU A 120 1.89 -3.20 -8.59
C LEU A 120 0.94 -3.59 -9.73
N ASP A 121 1.45 -4.14 -10.83
CA ASP A 121 0.61 -4.61 -11.95
C ASP A 121 -0.39 -5.68 -11.49
N GLY A 122 0.07 -6.63 -10.65
CA GLY A 122 -0.77 -7.66 -10.07
C GLY A 122 -1.73 -7.18 -8.98
N ALA A 123 -1.52 -5.99 -8.41
CA ALA A 123 -2.50 -5.33 -7.54
C ALA A 123 -3.55 -4.64 -8.41
N ILE A 124 -3.12 -3.83 -9.39
CA ILE A 124 -3.98 -3.08 -10.32
C ILE A 124 -4.91 -4.01 -11.11
N SER A 125 -4.46 -5.22 -11.44
CA SER A 125 -5.30 -6.23 -12.11
C SER A 125 -6.53 -6.66 -11.29
N GLU A 126 -6.56 -6.42 -9.98
CA GLU A 126 -7.70 -6.72 -9.11
C GLU A 126 -8.80 -5.65 -9.14
N LEU A 127 -8.61 -4.53 -9.83
CA LEU A 127 -9.61 -3.46 -9.93
C LEU A 127 -11.04 -3.97 -10.21
N PRO A 128 -11.26 -4.87 -11.19
CA PRO A 128 -12.60 -5.38 -11.49
C PRO A 128 -13.22 -6.20 -10.34
N ASN A 129 -12.41 -6.82 -9.49
CA ASN A 129 -12.89 -7.64 -8.38
C ASN A 129 -13.04 -6.82 -7.09
N CYS A 130 -12.18 -5.83 -6.88
CA CYS A 130 -12.13 -5.09 -5.62
C CYS A 130 -13.12 -3.92 -5.59
N CYS A 131 -13.24 -3.20 -6.69
CA CYS A 131 -13.63 -1.80 -6.65
C CYS A 131 -14.41 -1.36 -7.90
N ASP A 132 -14.98 -2.29 -8.66
CA ASP A 132 -15.67 -2.00 -9.92
C ASP A 132 -16.75 -0.92 -9.74
N GLY A 133 -16.61 0.19 -10.46
CA GLY A 133 -17.54 1.32 -10.42
C GLY A 133 -17.57 2.08 -9.10
N LYS A 134 -16.57 1.92 -8.22
CA LYS A 134 -16.47 2.63 -6.93
C LYS A 134 -15.68 3.93 -7.07
N GLU A 135 -16.15 4.99 -6.39
CA GLU A 135 -15.46 6.30 -6.35
C GLU A 135 -14.06 6.24 -5.70
N GLY A 136 -13.79 5.21 -4.92
CA GLY A 136 -12.51 5.01 -4.26
C GLY A 136 -12.25 3.54 -4.02
N GLY A 137 -10.99 3.15 -4.03
CA GLY A 137 -10.58 1.75 -3.95
C GLY A 137 -9.15 1.58 -3.50
N ARG A 138 -8.90 0.49 -2.77
CA ARG A 138 -7.60 0.11 -2.23
C ARG A 138 -7.40 -1.39 -2.38
N VAL A 139 -6.24 -1.76 -2.91
CA VAL A 139 -5.72 -3.12 -2.81
C VAL A 139 -4.43 -3.05 -2.04
N VAL A 140 -4.41 -3.72 -0.90
CA VAL A 140 -3.31 -3.70 0.05
C VAL A 140 -2.71 -5.09 0.14
N GLY A 141 -1.53 -5.27 -0.42
CA GLY A 141 -0.71 -6.47 -0.27
C GLY A 141 0.39 -6.30 0.79
N GLY A 142 1.12 -7.39 1.03
CA GLY A 142 2.26 -7.43 1.96
C GLY A 142 3.51 -6.72 1.44
N SER A 143 3.65 -6.58 0.11
CA SER A 143 4.81 -5.91 -0.51
C SER A 143 4.46 -4.70 -1.38
N CYS A 144 3.20 -4.53 -1.78
CA CYS A 144 2.79 -3.35 -2.53
C CYS A 144 1.31 -3.03 -2.32
N ASN A 145 0.92 -1.82 -2.71
CA ASN A 145 -0.48 -1.39 -2.65
C ASN A 145 -0.76 -0.27 -3.65
N PHE A 146 -2.04 -0.10 -3.94
CA PHE A 146 -2.56 1.13 -4.52
C PHE A 146 -3.73 1.67 -3.70
N ARG A 147 -3.97 2.97 -3.85
CA ARG A 147 -5.19 3.65 -3.44
C ARG A 147 -5.58 4.66 -4.50
N TYR A 148 -6.88 4.73 -4.79
CA TYR A 148 -7.45 5.85 -5.54
C TYR A 148 -8.70 6.38 -4.84
N GLU A 149 -8.96 7.68 -5.01
CA GLU A 149 -10.14 8.37 -4.47
C GLU A 149 -10.48 9.57 -5.37
N ILE A 150 -11.71 10.07 -5.30
CA ILE A 150 -12.14 11.34 -5.94
C ILE A 150 -11.89 12.60 -5.08
N TYR A 151 -11.13 12.47 -4.00
CA TYR A 151 -10.74 13.58 -3.13
C TYR A 151 -9.25 13.45 -2.78
N PRO A 152 -8.56 14.56 -2.51
CA PRO A 152 -7.15 14.51 -2.13
C PRO A 152 -6.99 13.79 -0.79
N PHE A 153 -6.09 12.81 -0.74
CA PHE A 153 -5.81 12.01 0.46
C PHE A 153 -4.32 11.90 0.81
N VAL A 154 -3.46 12.50 0.00
CA VAL A 154 -2.02 12.60 0.24
C VAL A 154 -1.72 14.07 0.46
N ASN A 155 -1.02 14.38 1.56
CA ASN A 155 -0.44 15.71 1.71
C ASN A 155 0.85 15.77 0.89
N SER A 156 0.84 16.64 -0.13
CA SER A 156 2.02 17.05 -0.90
C SER A 156 2.96 17.90 -0.08
#